data_AF-A0A957EAZ4-F1
#
_entry.id   AF-A0A957EAZ4-F1
#
_cell.length_a   1.000
_cell.length_b   1.000
_cell.length_c   1.000
_cell.angle_alpha   90.00
_cell.angle_beta   90.00
_cell.angle_gamma   90.00
#
_symmetry.space_group_name_H-M   'P 1'
#
loop_
_entity.id
_entity.type
_entity.pdbx_description
1 polymer ?
#
loop_
_entity_poly.entity_id
_entity_poly.type
_entity_poly.pdbx_seq_one_letter_code
_entity_poly.pdbx_strand_id
1 'polypeptide(L)'
;MNSKVGRRDFIKLAAVGTAVTTVTIAAKGNPLPQAKETSPYRWAMVIDQAKCVGCGECSLACQAHNDTREDAPWNRMIELEPINGERVYAPVPCMHCENAPCVDICPVGATYHRADGIVMMDYEKCIGCRYCQLACPYGARTFNWDKNMAVNSAVPEWGEPEVERRPRGVAEKCTFCFHRIDRGLAEGLMPGIDRQATPA
;
A
#
# COMPACT_ATOMS: atom_id res chain seq x y z
N MET A 1 -39.45 -4.22 -25.76
CA MET A 1 -37.99 -3.99 -25.93
C MET A 1 -37.62 -2.63 -25.35
N ASN A 2 -36.91 -2.68 -24.22
CA ASN A 2 -36.03 -1.70 -23.56
C ASN A 2 -36.33 -0.19 -23.64
N SER A 3 -37.00 0.32 -22.59
CA SER A 3 -36.68 1.64 -22.03
C SER A 3 -35.62 1.43 -20.94
N LYS A 4 -34.37 1.86 -21.19
CA LYS A 4 -33.32 1.87 -20.17
C LYS A 4 -33.59 3.04 -19.22
N VAL A 5 -34.11 2.75 -18.03
CA VAL A 5 -34.22 3.73 -16.95
C VAL A 5 -32.79 4.14 -16.56
N GLY A 6 -32.46 5.42 -16.79
CA GLY A 6 -31.14 5.96 -16.48
C GLY A 6 -31.02 6.37 -15.01
N ARG A 7 -29.77 6.52 -14.53
CA ARG A 7 -29.43 6.98 -13.17
C ARG A 7 -30.12 8.31 -12.79
N ARG A 8 -30.44 9.15 -13.77
CA ARG A 8 -31.18 10.42 -13.59
C ARG A 8 -32.70 10.22 -13.42
N ASP A 9 -33.25 9.16 -14.02
CA ASP A 9 -34.68 8.83 -13.92
C ASP A 9 -35.01 8.19 -12.56
N PHE A 10 -34.05 7.46 -11.98
CA PHE A 10 -34.15 6.90 -10.62
C PHE A 10 -34.24 7.99 -9.54
N ILE A 11 -33.50 9.08 -9.70
CA ILE A 11 -33.53 10.23 -8.77
C ILE A 11 -34.87 10.98 -8.86
N LYS A 12 -35.48 11.05 -10.05
CA LYS A 12 -36.80 11.64 -10.23
C LYS A 12 -37.92 10.79 -9.62
N LEU A 13 -37.80 9.46 -9.66
CA LEU A 13 -38.75 8.56 -9.02
C LEU A 13 -38.71 8.65 -7.48
N ALA A 14 -37.51 8.84 -6.91
CA ALA A 14 -37.35 8.99 -5.46
C ALA A 14 -37.94 10.31 -4.90
N ALA A 15 -38.16 11.31 -5.75
CA ALA A 15 -38.66 12.64 -5.34
C ALA A 15 -40.20 12.77 -5.33
N VAL A 16 -40.96 11.77 -5.84
CA VAL A 16 -42.44 11.86 -5.95
C VAL A 16 -43.18 10.90 -4.99
N GLY A 17 -42.48 10.10 -4.20
CA GLY A 17 -43.10 9.21 -3.21
C GLY A 17 -43.18 9.81 -1.81
N THR A 18 -44.11 10.73 -1.57
CA THR A 18 -44.53 11.11 -0.21
C THR A 18 -45.44 10.03 0.38
N ALA A 19 -44.85 9.02 1.00
CA ALA A 19 -45.48 8.21 2.04
C ALA A 19 -44.37 7.72 2.97
N VAL A 20 -44.29 8.36 4.14
CA VAL A 20 -43.35 8.00 5.21
C VAL A 20 -43.81 6.67 5.79
N THR A 21 -43.30 5.55 5.26
CA THR A 21 -43.15 4.31 6.03
C THR A 21 -41.72 4.31 6.55
N THR A 22 -41.57 4.57 7.85
CA THR A 22 -40.31 4.39 8.56
C THR A 22 -39.96 2.90 8.63
N VAL A 23 -39.44 2.36 7.53
CA VAL A 23 -38.70 1.11 7.56
C VAL A 23 -37.34 1.45 8.15
N THR A 24 -37.21 1.27 9.46
CA THR A 24 -35.92 1.22 10.14
C THR A 24 -35.19 -0.02 9.65
N ILE A 25 -34.44 0.11 8.56
CA ILE A 25 -33.40 -0.85 8.21
C ILE A 25 -32.30 -0.64 9.25
N ALA A 26 -32.42 -1.34 10.37
CA ALA A 26 -31.32 -1.51 11.30
C ALA A 26 -30.21 -2.26 10.55
N ALA A 27 -29.24 -1.51 10.03
CA ALA A 27 -27.99 -2.07 9.54
C ALA A 27 -27.21 -2.63 10.75
N LYS A 28 -27.63 -3.80 11.25
CA LYS A 28 -26.81 -4.65 12.11
C LYS A 28 -25.78 -5.33 11.22
N GLY A 29 -24.79 -4.56 10.76
CA GLY A 29 -23.50 -5.14 10.42
C GLY A 29 -22.87 -5.60 11.73
N ASN A 30 -23.03 -6.88 12.07
CA ASN A 30 -22.14 -7.47 13.07
C ASN A 30 -20.73 -7.40 12.48
N PRO A 31 -19.75 -6.72 13.11
CA PRO A 31 -18.37 -7.01 12.78
C PRO A 31 -18.16 -8.49 13.12
N LEU A 32 -17.82 -9.28 12.11
CA LEU A 32 -17.35 -10.64 12.34
C LEU A 32 -16.19 -10.54 13.35
N PRO A 33 -16.23 -11.26 14.47
CA PRO A 33 -15.11 -11.30 15.38
C PRO A 33 -13.98 -12.04 14.65
N GLN A 34 -13.12 -11.29 13.96
CA GLN A 34 -11.88 -11.83 13.44
C GLN A 34 -11.05 -12.19 14.67
N ALA A 35 -10.85 -13.49 14.90
CA ALA A 35 -9.84 -13.95 15.83
C ALA A 35 -8.56 -13.18 15.51
N LYS A 36 -8.03 -12.44 16.50
CA LYS A 36 -6.85 -11.60 16.30
C LYS A 36 -5.70 -12.55 15.98
N GLU A 37 -5.37 -12.73 14.71
CA GLU A 37 -4.14 -13.41 14.32
C GLU A 37 -2.99 -12.75 15.08
N THR A 38 -2.26 -13.53 15.86
CA THR A 38 -1.09 -13.07 16.60
C THR A 38 0.14 -13.67 15.93
N SER A 39 1.11 -12.81 15.58
CA SER A 39 2.41 -13.27 15.09
C SER A 39 3.42 -13.27 16.24
N PRO A 40 4.34 -14.25 16.31
CA PRO A 40 5.48 -14.18 17.21
C PRO A 40 6.52 -13.12 16.80
N TYR A 41 6.37 -12.54 15.60
CA TYR A 41 7.31 -11.56 15.04
C TYR A 41 6.75 -10.14 15.04
N ARG A 42 7.66 -9.17 15.10
CA ARG A 42 7.40 -7.75 14.82
C ARG A 42 8.52 -7.24 13.90
N TRP A 43 8.17 -6.89 12.66
CA TRP A 43 9.18 -6.50 11.67
C TRP A 43 9.51 -5.01 11.74
N ALA A 44 10.80 -4.69 11.66
CA ALA A 44 11.31 -3.34 11.54
C ALA A 44 12.43 -3.30 10.50
N MET A 45 12.54 -2.17 9.80
CA MET A 45 13.63 -1.89 8.87
C MET A 45 14.46 -0.75 9.44
N VAL A 46 15.77 -0.95 9.53
CA VAL A 46 16.73 0.07 9.95
C VAL A 46 17.61 0.42 8.76
N ILE A 47 17.60 1.70 8.39
CA ILE A 47 18.45 2.23 7.32
C ILE A 47 19.54 3.06 7.98
N ASP A 48 20.79 2.60 7.84
CA ASP A 48 21.97 3.30 8.34
C ASP A 48 22.30 4.48 7.41
N GLN A 49 21.80 5.67 7.76
CA GLN A 49 21.97 6.89 6.95
C GLN A 49 23.44 7.32 6.81
N ALA A 50 24.30 6.95 7.76
CA ALA A 50 25.73 7.28 7.67
C ALA A 50 26.43 6.53 6.53
N LYS A 51 25.83 5.44 6.01
CA LYS A 51 26.34 4.67 4.87
C LYS A 51 25.59 4.95 3.57
N CYS A 52 24.54 5.76 3.61
CA CYS A 52 23.76 6.05 2.41
C CYS A 52 24.52 7.04 1.51
N VAL A 53 24.92 6.57 0.33
CA VAL A 53 25.65 7.39 -0.66
C VAL A 53 24.76 7.98 -1.75
N GLY A 54 23.44 7.76 -1.66
CA GLY A 54 22.49 8.28 -2.66
C GLY A 54 22.48 7.52 -3.99
N CYS A 55 22.84 6.23 -4.02
CA CYS A 55 22.95 5.45 -5.26
C CYS A 55 21.62 5.10 -5.94
N GLY A 56 20.49 5.13 -5.23
CA GLY A 56 19.16 4.83 -5.78
C GLY A 56 18.84 3.35 -5.98
N GLU A 57 19.79 2.45 -5.71
CA GLU A 57 19.65 1.01 -5.96
C GLU A 57 18.50 0.37 -5.18
N CYS A 58 18.24 0.82 -3.95
CA CYS A 58 17.10 0.35 -3.16
C CYS A 58 15.74 0.73 -3.78
N SER A 59 15.68 1.78 -4.60
CA SER A 59 14.47 2.16 -5.34
C SER A 59 14.29 1.27 -6.56
N LEU A 60 15.39 0.98 -7.29
CA LEU A 60 15.40 0.11 -8.47
C LEU A 60 15.08 -1.35 -8.10
N ALA A 61 15.69 -1.88 -7.04
CA ALA A 61 15.40 -3.22 -6.53
C ALA A 61 13.93 -3.33 -6.09
N CYS A 62 13.41 -2.33 -5.36
CA CYS A 62 12.00 -2.29 -5.00
C CYS A 62 11.09 -2.28 -6.24
N GLN A 63 11.45 -1.50 -7.27
CA GLN A 63 10.71 -1.42 -8.53
C GLN A 63 10.71 -2.75 -9.28
N ALA A 64 11.85 -3.43 -9.39
CA ALA A 64 11.96 -4.71 -10.07
C ALA A 64 11.13 -5.79 -9.36
N HIS A 65 11.32 -5.96 -8.05
CA HIS A 65 10.69 -7.04 -7.29
C HIS A 65 9.20 -6.83 -7.02
N ASN A 66 8.76 -5.58 -6.85
CA ASN A 66 7.35 -5.26 -6.59
C ASN A 66 6.58 -4.84 -7.84
N ASP A 67 7.23 -4.82 -9.01
CA ASP A 67 6.70 -4.39 -10.31
C ASP A 67 5.96 -3.03 -10.26
N THR A 68 6.55 -2.08 -9.54
CA THR A 68 5.99 -0.75 -9.37
C THR A 68 6.25 0.11 -10.61
N ARG A 69 5.46 1.15 -10.81
CA ARG A 69 5.74 2.13 -11.86
C ARG A 69 6.93 3.00 -11.48
N GLU A 70 7.74 3.37 -12.46
CA GLU A 70 8.90 4.27 -12.29
C GLU A 70 8.49 5.66 -11.79
N ASP A 71 7.34 6.18 -12.24
CA ASP A 71 6.77 7.46 -11.82
C ASP A 71 6.07 7.42 -10.44
N ALA A 72 5.96 6.23 -9.84
CA ALA A 72 5.26 5.99 -8.59
C ALA A 72 6.06 5.06 -7.65
N PRO A 73 7.33 5.38 -7.34
CA PRO A 73 8.21 4.51 -6.57
C PRO A 73 7.72 4.34 -5.13
N TRP A 74 7.81 3.11 -4.61
CA TRP A 74 7.45 2.78 -3.23
C TRP A 74 8.53 3.14 -2.21
N ASN A 75 9.75 3.29 -2.68
CA ASN A 75 10.90 3.79 -1.93
C ASN A 75 11.50 4.95 -2.72
N ARG A 76 11.39 6.18 -2.19
CA ARG A 76 11.91 7.38 -2.85
C ARG A 76 13.25 7.75 -2.27
N MET A 77 14.25 7.97 -3.10
CA MET A 77 15.48 8.60 -2.67
C MET A 77 15.35 10.11 -2.73
N ILE A 78 15.53 10.79 -1.61
CA ILE A 78 15.55 12.25 -1.53
C ILE A 78 16.92 12.74 -1.09
N GLU A 79 17.30 13.91 -1.58
CA GLU A 79 18.43 14.67 -1.04
C GLU A 79 17.88 15.61 0.04
N LEU A 80 18.52 15.58 1.21
CA LEU A 80 18.22 16.45 2.35
C LEU A 80 19.07 17.72 2.26
N GLU A 81 18.80 18.67 3.17
CA GLU A 81 19.69 19.81 3.35
C GLU A 81 21.11 19.33 3.71
N PRO A 82 22.16 19.87 3.08
CA PRO A 82 23.53 19.49 3.38
C PRO A 82 23.87 19.73 4.85
N ILE A 83 24.54 18.77 5.47
CA ILE A 83 25.03 18.89 6.86
C ILE A 83 26.53 19.13 6.77
N ASN A 84 27.02 20.24 7.33
CA ASN A 84 28.43 20.64 7.27
C ASN A 84 29.02 20.71 5.84
N GLY A 85 28.19 21.01 4.84
CA GLY A 85 28.60 21.05 3.43
C GLY A 85 28.65 19.68 2.73
N GLU A 86 28.35 18.59 3.44
CA GLU A 86 28.24 17.25 2.86
C GLU A 86 26.81 16.99 2.37
N ARG A 87 26.69 16.35 1.19
CA ARG A 87 25.40 15.93 0.65
C ARG A 87 24.86 14.77 1.47
N VAL A 88 23.60 14.87 1.88
CA VAL A 88 22.92 13.84 2.68
C VAL A 88 21.72 13.34 1.90
N TYR A 89 21.56 12.02 1.83
CA TYR A 89 20.44 11.39 1.17
C TYR A 89 19.63 10.57 2.17
N ALA A 90 18.34 10.41 1.89
CA ALA A 90 17.49 9.52 2.64
C ALA A 90 16.58 8.73 1.68
N PRO A 91 16.62 7.39 1.71
CA PRO A 91 15.51 6.60 1.18
C PRO A 91 14.30 6.74 2.12
N VAL A 92 13.13 6.95 1.52
CA VAL A 92 11.86 7.17 2.21
C VAL A 92 10.83 6.15 1.73
N PRO A 93 10.87 4.90 2.23
CA PRO A 93 9.80 3.93 2.05
C PRO A 93 8.63 4.22 3.00
N CYS A 94 7.60 3.36 2.99
CA CYS A 94 6.60 3.35 4.05
C CYS A 94 7.24 2.96 5.39
N MET A 95 6.96 3.72 6.44
CA MET A 95 7.53 3.49 7.78
C MET A 95 6.78 2.40 8.59
N HIS A 96 5.71 1.81 8.05
CA HIS A 96 4.90 0.79 8.73
C HIS A 96 4.53 1.13 10.18
N CYS A 97 4.02 2.36 10.39
CA CYS A 97 3.74 2.92 11.71
C CYS A 97 2.82 2.04 12.58
N GLU A 98 3.14 1.91 13.87
CA GLU A 98 2.25 1.28 14.88
C GLU A 98 0.89 1.98 14.90
N ASN A 99 0.90 3.31 15.04
CA ASN A 99 -0.28 4.17 14.99
C ASN A 99 -0.36 4.81 13.59
N ALA A 100 -0.87 4.06 12.62
CA ALA A 100 -0.88 4.48 11.22
C ALA A 100 -2.11 5.34 10.90
N PRO A 101 -1.99 6.68 10.74
CA PRO A 101 -3.15 7.53 10.42
C PRO A 101 -3.78 7.18 9.07
N CYS A 102 -2.99 6.61 8.17
CA CYS A 102 -3.48 6.12 6.88
C CYS A 102 -4.37 4.87 7.00
N VAL A 103 -4.24 4.07 8.07
CA VAL A 103 -5.15 2.97 8.43
C VAL A 103 -6.44 3.54 9.00
N ASP A 104 -6.32 4.43 10.00
CA ASP A 104 -7.47 5.01 10.70
C ASP A 104 -8.41 5.78 9.77
N ILE A 105 -7.87 6.47 8.76
CA ILE A 105 -8.66 7.28 7.82
C ILE A 105 -9.36 6.45 6.73
N CYS A 106 -9.04 5.16 6.56
CA CYS A 106 -9.54 4.38 5.43
C CYS A 106 -11.00 3.96 5.66
N PRO A 107 -11.99 4.48 4.90
CA PRO A 107 -13.41 4.25 5.20
C PRO A 107 -13.88 2.82 4.89
N VAL A 108 -13.07 2.04 4.19
CA VAL A 108 -13.40 0.68 3.71
C VAL A 108 -12.46 -0.39 4.25
N GLY A 109 -11.56 -0.04 5.17
CA GLY A 109 -10.59 -0.99 5.73
C GLY A 109 -9.63 -1.60 4.70
N ALA A 110 -9.37 -0.89 3.60
CA ALA A 110 -8.44 -1.34 2.55
C ALA A 110 -6.98 -1.23 2.99
N THR A 111 -6.67 -0.55 4.08
CA THR A 111 -5.35 -0.63 4.70
C THR A 111 -5.52 -0.97 6.17
N TYR A 112 -4.64 -1.82 6.67
CA TYR A 112 -4.79 -2.48 7.96
C TYR A 112 -3.43 -2.89 8.50
N HIS A 113 -3.34 -3.17 9.80
CA HIS A 113 -2.16 -3.79 10.40
C HIS A 113 -2.26 -5.30 10.30
N ARG A 114 -1.23 -5.93 9.74
CA ARG A 114 -1.03 -7.37 9.85
C ARG A 114 -0.59 -7.73 11.27
N ALA A 115 -0.77 -8.99 11.66
CA ALA A 115 -0.44 -9.51 12.99
C ALA A 115 1.02 -9.25 13.43
N ASP A 116 1.95 -9.11 12.49
CA ASP A 116 3.37 -8.85 12.72
C ASP A 116 3.77 -7.37 12.60
N GLY A 117 2.79 -6.47 12.57
CA GLY A 117 3.00 -5.02 12.53
C GLY A 117 3.18 -4.42 11.14
N ILE A 118 3.23 -5.23 10.07
CA ILE A 118 3.30 -4.68 8.72
C ILE A 118 1.96 -4.01 8.40
N VAL A 119 1.96 -2.69 8.18
CA VAL A 119 0.83 -2.00 7.55
C VAL A 119 0.65 -2.53 6.13
N MET A 120 -0.49 -3.13 5.81
CA MET A 120 -0.80 -3.76 4.52
C MET A 120 -1.87 -3.00 3.75
N MET A 121 -2.03 -3.36 2.48
CA MET A 121 -3.04 -2.82 1.58
C MET A 121 -3.78 -3.99 0.93
N ASP A 122 -5.10 -3.99 1.08
CA ASP A 122 -6.03 -4.84 0.35
C ASP A 122 -6.49 -4.06 -0.89
N TYR A 123 -5.97 -4.45 -2.05
CA TYR A 123 -6.22 -3.74 -3.31
C TYR A 123 -7.66 -3.92 -3.81
N GLU A 124 -8.31 -5.05 -3.48
CA GLU A 124 -9.70 -5.34 -3.88
C GLU A 124 -10.70 -4.50 -3.09
N LYS A 125 -10.41 -4.19 -1.82
CA LYS A 125 -11.23 -3.27 -1.02
C LYS A 125 -11.00 -1.80 -1.36
N CYS A 126 -9.90 -1.45 -2.03
CA CYS A 126 -9.53 -0.06 -2.24
C CYS A 126 -10.48 0.64 -3.23
N ILE A 127 -11.26 1.61 -2.72
CA ILE A 127 -12.17 2.42 -3.55
C ILE A 127 -11.51 3.66 -4.19
N GLY A 128 -10.20 3.83 -4.03
CA GLY A 128 -9.46 4.94 -4.63
C GLY A 128 -9.79 6.34 -4.11
N CYS A 129 -10.32 6.48 -2.89
CA CYS A 129 -10.62 7.79 -2.29
C CYS A 129 -9.37 8.63 -1.92
N ARG A 130 -8.20 7.99 -1.84
CA ARG A 130 -6.87 8.61 -1.61
C ARG A 130 -6.69 9.34 -0.27
N TYR A 131 -7.63 9.23 0.67
CA TYR A 131 -7.46 9.81 2.02
C TYR A 131 -6.23 9.27 2.75
N CYS A 132 -5.86 8.02 2.51
CA CYS A 132 -4.63 7.46 3.05
C CYS A 132 -3.36 8.17 2.56
N GLN A 133 -3.36 8.72 1.34
CA GLN A 133 -2.24 9.53 0.83
C GLN A 133 -2.14 10.85 1.59
N LEU A 134 -3.28 11.53 1.80
CA LEU A 134 -3.34 12.78 2.54
C LEU A 134 -2.91 12.60 4.00
N ALA A 135 -3.32 11.51 4.64
CA ALA A 135 -3.03 11.25 6.04
C ALA A 135 -1.59 10.76 6.31
N CYS A 136 -0.85 10.34 5.28
CA CYS A 136 0.50 9.81 5.47
C CYS A 136 1.52 10.96 5.65
N PRO A 137 2.17 11.10 6.81
CA PRO A 137 3.11 12.21 7.05
C PRO A 137 4.38 12.11 6.20
N TYR A 138 4.67 10.93 5.65
CA TYR A 138 5.85 10.66 4.82
C TYR A 138 5.58 10.75 3.31
N GLY A 139 4.32 10.94 2.90
CA GLY A 139 3.94 10.86 1.49
C GLY A 139 4.31 9.52 0.85
N ALA A 140 4.34 8.43 1.63
CA ALA A 140 4.83 7.11 1.20
C ALA A 140 3.79 6.25 0.47
N ARG A 141 2.70 6.87 0.02
CA ARG A 141 1.61 6.19 -0.71
C ARG A 141 1.50 6.76 -2.12
N THR A 142 1.53 5.88 -3.10
CA THR A 142 1.33 6.22 -4.51
C THR A 142 -0.06 5.79 -4.96
N PHE A 143 -0.49 6.23 -6.13
CA PHE A 143 -1.83 5.92 -6.64
C PHE A 143 -1.78 5.57 -8.12
N ASN A 144 -2.48 4.49 -8.48
CA ASN A 144 -2.57 4.05 -9.85
C ASN A 144 -3.69 4.78 -10.58
N TRP A 145 -3.33 5.87 -11.25
CA TRP A 145 -4.27 6.61 -12.10
C TRP A 145 -4.72 5.81 -13.32
N ASP A 146 -3.80 5.00 -13.86
CA ASP A 146 -3.98 4.19 -15.06
C ASP A 146 -3.49 2.76 -14.82
N LYS A 147 -3.84 1.85 -15.74
CA LYS A 147 -3.32 0.49 -15.71
C LYS A 147 -1.82 0.50 -15.99
N ASN A 148 -1.02 -0.18 -15.16
CA ASN A 148 0.41 -0.30 -15.41
C ASN A 148 0.69 -1.28 -16.57
N MET A 149 0.89 -0.74 -17.77
CA MET A 149 1.24 -1.49 -18.98
C MET A 149 2.70 -1.26 -19.42
N ALA A 150 3.45 -0.44 -18.70
CA ALA A 150 4.83 -0.12 -19.06
C ALA A 150 5.75 -1.33 -18.87
N VAL A 151 6.80 -1.39 -19.68
CA VAL A 151 7.92 -2.30 -19.42
C VAL A 151 8.64 -1.77 -18.19
N ASN A 152 8.99 -2.65 -17.25
CA ASN A 152 9.68 -2.26 -16.04
C ASN A 152 11.17 -2.07 -16.35
N SER A 153 11.63 -0.83 -16.33
CA SER A 153 13.01 -0.43 -16.64
C SER A 153 14.05 -1.01 -15.69
N ALA A 154 13.66 -1.45 -14.49
CA ALA A 154 14.57 -2.04 -13.51
C ALA A 154 14.84 -3.54 -13.75
N VAL A 155 14.11 -4.18 -14.66
CA VAL A 155 14.21 -5.62 -14.95
C VAL A 155 15.02 -5.84 -16.24
N PRO A 156 15.94 -6.83 -16.31
CA PRO A 156 16.26 -7.83 -15.27
C PRO A 156 17.41 -7.42 -14.33
N GLU A 157 18.04 -6.26 -14.57
CA GLU A 157 19.28 -5.86 -13.88
C GLU A 157 19.15 -5.83 -12.36
N TRP A 158 18.01 -5.35 -11.84
CA TRP A 158 17.76 -5.18 -10.40
C TRP A 158 16.86 -6.27 -9.80
N GLY A 159 16.54 -7.31 -10.57
CA GLY A 159 15.69 -8.41 -10.15
C GLY A 159 14.55 -8.72 -11.13
N GLU A 160 13.62 -9.54 -10.65
CA GLU A 160 12.45 -9.99 -11.40
C GLU A 160 11.17 -9.70 -10.60
N PRO A 161 10.03 -9.41 -11.27
CA PRO A 161 8.73 -9.26 -10.62
C PRO A 161 8.32 -10.50 -9.81
N GLU A 162 8.05 -10.32 -8.51
CA GLU A 162 7.63 -11.39 -7.60
C GLU A 162 6.16 -11.28 -7.17
N VAL A 163 5.50 -10.18 -7.54
CA VAL A 163 4.10 -9.89 -7.20
C VAL A 163 3.35 -9.38 -8.42
N GLU A 164 2.04 -9.60 -8.44
CA GLU A 164 1.19 -9.11 -9.51
C GLU A 164 1.10 -7.58 -9.51
N ARG A 165 0.93 -7.03 -10.72
CA ARG A 165 0.62 -5.60 -10.90
C ARG A 165 -0.74 -5.29 -10.30
N ARG A 166 -0.76 -4.23 -9.51
CA ARG A 166 -2.00 -3.74 -8.91
C ARG A 166 -2.90 -3.10 -9.97
N PRO A 167 -4.23 -3.18 -9.81
CA PRO A 167 -5.17 -2.62 -10.77
C PRO A 167 -5.12 -1.08 -10.78
N ARG A 168 -5.77 -0.49 -11.78
CA ARG A 168 -6.06 0.95 -11.80
C ARG A 168 -7.00 1.31 -10.65
N GLY A 169 -6.82 2.50 -10.07
CA GLY A 169 -7.74 3.08 -9.10
C GLY A 169 -7.44 2.74 -7.65
N VAL A 170 -6.28 2.12 -7.38
CA VAL A 170 -5.88 1.73 -6.02
C VAL A 170 -4.65 2.50 -5.55
N ALA A 171 -4.56 2.69 -4.24
CA ALA A 171 -3.36 3.23 -3.61
C ALA A 171 -2.36 2.10 -3.34
N GLU A 172 -1.08 2.39 -3.55
CA GLU A 172 0.02 1.47 -3.31
C GLU A 172 1.02 2.06 -2.30
N LYS A 173 1.91 1.22 -1.77
CA LYS A 173 3.01 1.61 -0.87
C LYS A 173 3.94 0.42 -0.65
N CYS A 174 5.13 0.67 -0.12
CA CYS A 174 6.01 -0.37 0.41
C CYS A 174 5.23 -1.32 1.36
N THR A 175 5.48 -2.61 1.20
CA THR A 175 4.87 -3.72 1.96
C THR A 175 5.90 -4.52 2.75
N PHE A 176 7.11 -3.97 2.96
CA PHE A 176 8.27 -4.73 3.44
C PHE A 176 8.50 -6.02 2.64
N CYS A 177 8.24 -5.99 1.33
CA CYS A 177 8.30 -7.18 0.47
C CYS A 177 7.64 -8.40 1.13
N PHE A 178 6.41 -8.25 1.64
CA PHE A 178 5.70 -9.28 2.41
C PHE A 178 5.76 -10.67 1.77
N HIS A 179 5.75 -10.75 0.44
CA HIS A 179 5.87 -11.99 -0.34
C HIS A 179 7.17 -12.76 -0.05
N ARG A 180 8.29 -12.05 0.17
CA ARG A 180 9.58 -12.65 0.57
C ARG A 180 9.60 -13.04 2.04
N ILE A 181 9.03 -12.20 2.91
CA ILE A 181 8.92 -12.51 4.34
C ILE A 181 8.11 -13.79 4.52
N ASP A 182 6.93 -13.86 3.91
CA ASP A 182 6.00 -14.97 4.08
C ASP A 182 6.56 -16.27 3.47
N ARG A 183 7.11 -16.20 2.24
CA ARG A 183 7.80 -17.34 1.62
C ARG A 183 9.00 -17.79 2.44
N GLY A 184 9.81 -16.84 2.91
CA GLY A 184 11.02 -17.12 3.67
C GLY A 184 10.73 -17.83 4.98
N LEU A 185 9.76 -17.34 5.75
CA LEU A 185 9.33 -17.98 6.99
C LEU A 185 8.76 -19.39 6.75
N ALA A 186 8.01 -19.60 5.66
CA ALA A 186 7.50 -20.91 5.30
C ALA A 186 8.62 -21.92 4.95
N GLU A 187 9.76 -21.42 4.47
CA GLU A 187 10.97 -22.19 4.18
C GLU A 187 11.93 -22.31 5.38
N GLY A 188 11.57 -21.76 6.54
CA GLY A 188 12.40 -21.78 7.75
C GLY A 188 13.55 -20.77 7.76
N LEU A 189 13.49 -19.74 6.91
CA LEU A 189 14.47 -18.67 6.78
C LEU A 189 14.10 -17.48 7.66
N MET A 190 15.09 -16.66 7.99
CA MET A 190 14.94 -15.50 8.87
C MET A 190 15.12 -14.17 8.09
N PRO A 191 14.05 -13.39 7.88
CA PRO A 191 14.15 -12.04 7.32
C PRO A 191 15.11 -11.15 8.12
N GLY A 192 15.98 -10.42 7.41
CA GLY A 192 17.07 -9.63 7.98
C GLY A 192 18.39 -10.39 8.17
N ILE A 193 18.38 -11.73 8.12
CA ILE A 193 19.58 -12.58 8.11
C ILE A 193 19.74 -13.23 6.74
N ASP A 194 18.69 -13.92 6.28
CA ASP A 194 18.68 -14.60 5.00
C ASP A 194 18.23 -13.65 3.90
N ARG A 195 19.14 -13.38 2.95
CA ARG A 195 18.90 -12.41 1.87
C ARG A 195 17.62 -12.70 1.07
N GLN A 196 17.32 -13.97 0.82
CA GLN A 196 16.14 -14.38 0.04
C GLN A 196 14.79 -14.17 0.76
N ALA A 197 14.82 -14.04 2.09
CA ALA A 197 13.65 -13.72 2.92
C ALA A 197 13.59 -12.23 3.30
N THR A 198 14.61 -11.46 2.94
CA THR A 198 14.75 -10.05 3.30
C THR A 198 14.20 -9.16 2.17
N PRO A 199 13.57 -8.01 2.50
CA PRO A 199 13.19 -7.02 1.49
C PRO A 199 14.34 -6.69 0.54
N ALA A 200 14.02 -6.55 -0.74
CA ALA A 200 14.99 -6.30 -1.80
C ALA A 200 15.63 -4.92 -1.72
#